data_AF-A0A1G9ICM2-F1
#
_entry.id   AF-A0A1G9ICM2-F1
#
_cell.length_a   1.000
_cell.length_b   1.000
_cell.length_c   1.000
_cell.angle_alpha   90.00
_cell.angle_beta   90.00
_cell.angle_gamma   90.00
#
_symmetry.space_group_name_H-M   'P 1'
#
loop_
_entity.id
_entity.type
_entity.pdbx_description
1 polymer ?
#
loop_
_entity_poly.entity_id
_entity_poly.type
_entity_poly.pdbx_seq_one_letter_code
_entity_poly.pdbx_strand_id
1 'polypeptide(L)'
;MKYLLLWLGLSLPALAQEPYRAPALSDPKSWTMVVLPDPQNYVKFAENQPLFDLMTVWIRQNAAKLNIGLVLCTGDLVDQNLNPHPDGTHGNQTGTQQWEAVSKSFAHLDGQVPYILCTGNHDYGIKNAENRYSQFQRWFPPERNPLTNSLLKAMTANAQGIPTLENACYSFTDPHGQKRLIFSLEFLPRKEVVDWAGKLAADPGYADHTGIVLTHSYLRSSLKNNEPIDAESYPLGTQTVGRELWKTLLAPSRNLQLLICGHVADSEGHEGHVGYREDRNAAGKTVAQMLFNAQREGGGWHGNGGDGWLRLLEFLPDGHTIVVRTFSPLFAASPATQHLAWRMAPIDSFRIDLSK
;
A
#
# COMPACT_ATOMS: atom_id res chain seq x y z
N MET A 1 -7.32 -63.33 37.12
CA MET A 1 -7.43 -61.89 36.82
C MET A 1 -6.90 -61.62 35.42
N LYS A 2 -7.78 -61.43 34.43
CA LYS A 2 -7.40 -60.92 33.09
C LYS A 2 -7.95 -59.50 33.01
N TYR A 3 -7.06 -58.51 32.95
CA TYR A 3 -7.43 -57.10 32.80
C TYR A 3 -7.75 -56.83 31.33
N LEU A 4 -8.97 -56.35 31.08
CA LEU A 4 -9.45 -55.84 29.80
C LEU A 4 -9.04 -54.37 29.71
N LEU A 5 -8.08 -54.02 28.84
CA LEU A 5 -7.79 -52.62 28.52
C LEU A 5 -8.81 -52.13 27.48
N LEU A 6 -9.74 -51.29 27.91
CA LEU A 6 -10.57 -50.47 27.01
C LEU A 6 -9.73 -49.29 26.53
N TRP A 7 -9.44 -49.23 25.23
CA TRP A 7 -8.92 -48.03 24.58
C TRP A 7 -10.08 -47.10 24.24
N LEU A 8 -10.23 -46.02 25.02
CA LEU A 8 -11.07 -44.87 24.65
C LEU A 8 -10.32 -44.05 23.60
N GLY A 9 -10.69 -44.22 22.33
CA GLY A 9 -10.26 -43.33 21.25
C GLY A 9 -10.85 -41.94 21.45
N LEU A 10 -10.03 -40.98 21.87
CA LEU A 10 -10.34 -39.55 21.79
C LEU A 10 -10.36 -39.15 20.32
N SER A 11 -11.55 -39.06 19.73
CA SER A 11 -11.75 -38.39 18.45
C SER A 11 -11.60 -36.88 18.66
N LEU A 12 -10.43 -36.35 18.34
CA LEU A 12 -10.25 -34.90 18.19
C LEU A 12 -11.17 -34.44 17.05
N PRO A 13 -12.01 -33.40 17.25
CA PRO A 13 -12.75 -32.82 16.14
C PRO A 13 -11.72 -32.26 15.16
N ALA A 14 -11.70 -32.81 13.94
CA ALA A 14 -11.02 -32.17 12.83
C ALA A 14 -11.61 -30.76 12.70
N LEU A 15 -10.78 -29.72 12.93
CA LEU A 15 -11.12 -28.36 12.57
C LEU A 15 -11.37 -28.39 11.05
N ALA A 16 -12.64 -28.45 10.65
CA ALA A 16 -13.00 -28.34 9.25
C ALA A 16 -12.49 -26.99 8.76
N GLN A 17 -11.51 -27.02 7.86
CA GLN A 17 -11.04 -25.81 7.19
C GLN A 17 -12.25 -25.20 6.47
N GLU A 18 -12.53 -23.92 6.74
CA GLU A 18 -13.54 -23.19 5.99
C GLU A 18 -13.25 -23.33 4.49
N PRO A 19 -14.25 -23.68 3.66
CA PRO A 19 -14.02 -23.84 2.24
C PRO A 19 -13.57 -22.51 1.64
N TYR A 20 -12.45 -22.53 0.91
CA TYR A 20 -11.95 -21.35 0.21
C TYR A 20 -13.04 -20.73 -0.65
N ARG A 21 -13.16 -19.40 -0.57
CA ARG A 21 -14.02 -18.60 -1.42
C ARG A 21 -13.16 -17.63 -2.21
N ALA A 22 -13.27 -17.67 -3.54
CA ALA A 22 -12.61 -16.66 -4.37
C ALA A 22 -13.12 -15.26 -4.01
N PRO A 23 -12.28 -14.20 -4.08
CA PRO A 23 -12.74 -12.83 -3.90
C PRO A 23 -13.95 -12.50 -4.76
N ALA A 24 -14.90 -11.84 -4.12
CA ALA A 24 -16.13 -11.33 -4.70
C ALA A 24 -16.55 -10.09 -3.93
N LEU A 25 -17.19 -9.16 -4.64
CA LEU A 25 -17.82 -7.99 -4.03
C LEU A 25 -18.92 -8.43 -3.07
N SER A 26 -19.00 -7.77 -1.93
CA SER A 26 -20.14 -7.90 -1.00
C SER A 26 -21.41 -7.25 -1.56
N ASP A 27 -21.28 -6.21 -2.38
CA ASP A 27 -22.37 -5.63 -3.17
C ASP A 27 -22.00 -5.58 -4.66
N PRO A 28 -22.84 -6.09 -5.58
CA PRO A 28 -22.51 -6.13 -7.01
C PRO A 28 -22.32 -4.74 -7.66
N LYS A 29 -22.75 -3.66 -7.00
CA LYS A 29 -22.53 -2.29 -7.48
C LYS A 29 -21.22 -1.70 -6.97
N SER A 30 -20.58 -2.30 -5.96
CA SER A 30 -19.33 -1.80 -5.41
C SER A 30 -18.18 -1.75 -6.43
N TRP A 31 -17.15 -0.98 -6.07
CA TRP A 31 -15.87 -0.96 -6.78
C TRP A 31 -14.72 -1.12 -5.79
N THR A 32 -13.57 -1.58 -6.29
CA THR A 32 -12.42 -1.91 -5.44
C THR A 32 -11.24 -1.01 -5.73
N MET A 33 -10.60 -0.50 -4.67
CA MET A 33 -9.23 -0.02 -4.70
C MET A 33 -8.32 -1.09 -4.12
N VAL A 34 -7.22 -1.43 -4.80
CA VAL A 34 -6.23 -2.36 -4.26
C VAL A 34 -5.07 -1.57 -3.67
N VAL A 35 -4.61 -1.94 -2.47
CA VAL A 35 -3.36 -1.42 -1.90
C VAL A 35 -2.33 -2.53 -1.88
N LEU A 36 -1.24 -2.32 -2.63
CA LEU A 36 -0.05 -3.15 -2.62
C LEU A 36 0.89 -2.69 -1.49
N PRO A 37 1.53 -3.62 -0.78
CA PRO A 37 2.53 -3.29 0.24
C PRO A 37 3.86 -2.90 -0.42
N ASP A 38 4.87 -2.65 0.40
CA ASP A 38 6.24 -2.33 -0.03
C ASP A 38 6.87 -3.54 -0.77
N PRO A 39 7.22 -3.43 -2.07
CA PRO A 39 7.65 -4.58 -2.83
C PRO A 39 9.15 -4.93 -2.69
N GLN A 40 9.95 -4.14 -1.96
CA GLN A 40 11.41 -4.28 -1.91
C GLN A 40 11.93 -5.70 -1.61
N ASN A 41 11.28 -6.46 -0.72
CA ASN A 41 11.68 -7.84 -0.42
C ASN A 41 11.31 -8.83 -1.54
N TYR A 42 10.34 -8.51 -2.40
CA TYR A 42 10.06 -9.30 -3.59
C TYR A 42 11.10 -9.10 -4.69
N VAL A 43 11.74 -7.93 -4.77
CA VAL A 43 12.58 -7.58 -5.94
C VAL A 43 14.08 -7.73 -5.71
N LYS A 44 14.55 -7.71 -4.46
CA LYS A 44 15.97 -7.85 -4.11
C LYS A 44 16.54 -9.26 -4.29
N PHE A 45 15.67 -10.26 -4.45
CA PHE A 45 16.00 -11.65 -4.75
C PHE A 45 15.36 -12.07 -6.08
N ALA A 46 16.15 -12.54 -7.05
CA ALA A 46 15.65 -12.99 -8.36
C ALA A 46 14.52 -14.03 -8.26
N GLU A 47 14.65 -14.96 -7.31
CA GLU A 47 13.70 -16.04 -7.05
C GLU A 47 12.32 -15.53 -6.58
N ASN A 48 12.27 -14.35 -5.95
CA ASN A 48 11.04 -13.76 -5.42
C ASN A 48 10.32 -12.88 -6.44
N GLN A 49 11.01 -12.34 -7.46
CA GLN A 49 10.42 -11.41 -8.43
C GLN A 49 9.13 -11.92 -9.09
N PRO A 50 9.00 -13.20 -9.49
CA PRO A 50 7.77 -13.73 -10.06
C PRO A 50 6.55 -13.66 -9.11
N LEU A 51 6.76 -13.55 -7.79
CA LEU A 51 5.68 -13.46 -6.81
C LEU A 51 4.99 -12.09 -6.87
N PHE A 52 5.74 -11.02 -7.11
CA PHE A 52 5.14 -9.70 -7.33
C PHE A 52 4.48 -9.58 -8.71
N ASP A 53 5.05 -10.22 -9.75
CA ASP A 53 4.37 -10.42 -11.04
C ASP A 53 3.02 -11.13 -10.86
N LEU A 54 2.98 -12.18 -10.03
CA LEU A 54 1.75 -12.92 -9.73
C LEU A 54 0.69 -12.01 -9.09
N MET A 55 1.07 -11.10 -8.18
CA MET A 55 0.14 -10.15 -7.57
C MET A 55 -0.45 -9.19 -8.61
N THR A 56 0.37 -8.57 -9.47
CA THR A 56 -0.10 -7.59 -10.46
C THR A 56 -0.87 -8.26 -11.60
N VAL A 57 -0.47 -9.46 -12.04
CA VAL A 57 -1.24 -10.27 -13.00
C VAL A 57 -2.60 -10.67 -12.42
N TRP A 58 -2.65 -11.04 -11.14
CA TRP A 58 -3.91 -11.37 -10.47
C TRP A 58 -4.85 -10.16 -10.43
N ILE A 59 -4.33 -8.96 -10.12
CA ILE A 59 -5.12 -7.71 -10.16
C ILE A 59 -5.71 -7.51 -11.56
N ARG A 60 -4.89 -7.56 -12.61
CA ARG A 60 -5.37 -7.43 -13.99
C ARG A 60 -6.47 -8.46 -14.32
N GLN A 61 -6.26 -9.72 -13.98
CA GLN A 61 -7.20 -10.81 -14.28
C GLN A 61 -8.53 -10.67 -13.52
N ASN A 62 -8.52 -10.06 -12.34
CA ASN A 62 -9.72 -9.88 -11.52
C ASN A 62 -10.32 -8.48 -11.62
N ALA A 63 -9.74 -7.59 -12.43
CA ALA A 63 -10.16 -6.19 -12.54
C ALA A 63 -11.65 -6.05 -12.87
N ALA A 64 -12.14 -6.80 -13.88
CA ALA A 64 -13.56 -6.80 -14.24
C ALA A 64 -14.45 -7.43 -13.15
N LYS A 65 -14.03 -8.57 -12.58
CA LYS A 65 -14.82 -9.32 -11.59
C LYS A 65 -15.01 -8.56 -10.28
N LEU A 66 -13.99 -7.83 -9.84
CA LEU A 66 -13.96 -7.09 -8.59
C LEU A 66 -14.14 -5.58 -8.80
N ASN A 67 -14.43 -5.16 -10.04
CA ASN A 67 -14.55 -3.75 -10.42
C ASN A 67 -13.38 -2.92 -9.86
N ILE A 68 -12.15 -3.37 -10.11
CA ILE A 68 -10.93 -2.72 -9.62
C ILE A 68 -10.72 -1.44 -10.43
N GLY A 69 -10.94 -0.31 -9.78
CA GLY A 69 -10.84 1.01 -10.42
C GLY A 69 -9.47 1.67 -10.27
N LEU A 70 -8.70 1.30 -9.24
CA LEU A 70 -7.44 1.93 -8.91
C LEU A 70 -6.54 1.02 -8.06
N VAL A 71 -5.22 1.11 -8.26
CA VAL A 71 -4.21 0.48 -7.40
C VAL A 71 -3.34 1.56 -6.73
N LEU A 72 -3.05 1.41 -5.45
CA LEU A 72 -2.05 2.19 -4.73
C LEU A 72 -0.87 1.30 -4.31
N CYS A 73 0.35 1.83 -4.28
CA CYS A 73 1.53 1.16 -3.73
C CYS A 73 2.23 2.09 -2.75
N THR A 74 2.57 1.58 -1.57
CA THR A 74 3.03 2.36 -0.42
C THR A 74 4.51 2.76 -0.44
N GLY A 75 5.19 2.62 -1.57
CA GLY A 75 6.61 2.96 -1.72
C GLY A 75 7.55 1.81 -1.38
N ASP A 76 8.84 2.10 -1.25
CA ASP A 76 9.91 1.09 -1.13
C ASP A 76 9.83 0.09 -2.29
N LEU A 77 9.80 0.66 -3.50
CA LEU A 77 9.69 -0.09 -4.75
C LEU A 77 10.89 -1.00 -4.99
N VAL A 78 12.05 -0.61 -4.45
CA VAL A 78 13.30 -1.37 -4.44
C VAL A 78 13.89 -1.39 -3.03
N ASP A 79 14.78 -2.34 -2.73
CA ASP A 79 15.54 -2.38 -1.47
C ASP A 79 16.78 -1.47 -1.55
N GLN A 80 17.32 -1.25 -2.75
CA GLN A 80 18.51 -0.40 -2.96
C GLN A 80 18.43 0.35 -4.28
N ASN A 81 18.34 1.67 -4.24
CA ASN A 81 18.15 2.51 -5.43
C ASN A 81 19.29 2.44 -6.47
N LEU A 82 20.56 2.53 -6.04
CA LEU A 82 21.72 2.59 -6.96
C LEU A 82 22.81 1.54 -6.72
N ASN A 83 22.68 0.67 -5.72
CA ASN A 83 23.77 -0.25 -5.39
C ASN A 83 24.12 -1.19 -6.58
N PRO A 84 25.31 -1.10 -7.18
CA PRO A 84 25.72 -1.96 -8.29
C PRO A 84 26.32 -3.29 -7.82
N HIS A 85 26.49 -3.48 -6.51
CA HIS A 85 27.19 -4.62 -5.92
C HIS A 85 26.35 -5.25 -4.81
N PRO A 86 25.39 -6.13 -5.15
CA PRO A 86 24.69 -6.94 -4.16
C PRO A 86 25.68 -7.83 -3.41
N ASP A 87 25.45 -8.06 -2.12
CA ASP A 87 26.31 -8.90 -1.28
C ASP A 87 25.88 -10.38 -1.27
N GLY A 88 24.79 -10.72 -1.95
CA GLY A 88 24.20 -12.06 -2.00
C GLY A 88 23.49 -12.49 -0.72
N THR A 89 23.58 -11.70 0.36
CA THR A 89 22.96 -11.99 1.66
C THR A 89 21.69 -11.17 1.83
N HIS A 90 21.77 -9.85 1.71
CA HIS A 90 20.63 -8.94 1.83
C HIS A 90 19.88 -8.76 0.50
N GLY A 91 20.43 -9.29 -0.58
CA GLY A 91 19.84 -9.34 -1.91
C GLY A 91 20.86 -9.87 -2.91
N ASN A 92 20.39 -10.47 -4.01
CA ASN A 92 21.24 -10.96 -5.11
C ASN A 92 21.08 -10.11 -6.39
N GLN A 93 20.32 -9.01 -6.32
CA GLN A 93 20.04 -8.10 -7.42
C GLN A 93 20.68 -6.72 -7.22
N THR A 94 21.30 -6.18 -8.27
CA THR A 94 21.72 -4.77 -8.31
C THR A 94 20.50 -3.84 -8.26
N GLY A 95 20.68 -2.58 -7.86
CA GLY A 95 19.59 -1.60 -7.86
C GLY A 95 18.92 -1.42 -9.22
N THR A 96 19.69 -1.51 -10.31
CA THR A 96 19.10 -1.48 -11.68
C THR A 96 18.20 -2.69 -11.94
N GLN A 97 18.60 -3.89 -11.54
CA GLN A 97 17.79 -5.09 -11.69
C GLN A 97 16.54 -5.08 -10.81
N GLN A 98 16.63 -4.52 -9.60
CA GLN A 98 15.47 -4.33 -8.72
C GLN A 98 14.46 -3.38 -9.35
N TRP A 99 14.92 -2.23 -9.86
CA TRP A 99 14.05 -1.28 -10.57
C TRP A 99 13.43 -1.87 -11.84
N GLU A 100 14.21 -2.64 -12.62
CA GLU A 100 13.71 -3.35 -13.78
C GLU A 100 12.62 -4.37 -13.39
N ALA A 101 12.83 -5.13 -12.32
CA ALA A 101 11.88 -6.11 -11.83
C ALA A 101 10.56 -5.47 -11.37
N VAL A 102 10.61 -4.48 -10.48
CA VAL A 102 9.39 -3.81 -10.01
C VAL A 102 8.66 -3.11 -11.16
N SER A 103 9.41 -2.48 -12.07
CA SER A 103 8.85 -1.89 -13.28
C SER A 103 8.15 -2.94 -14.14
N LYS A 104 8.78 -4.09 -14.41
CA LYS A 104 8.18 -5.18 -15.17
C LYS A 104 6.87 -5.67 -14.53
N SER A 105 6.83 -5.84 -13.21
CA SER A 105 5.61 -6.27 -12.52
C SER A 105 4.46 -5.27 -12.70
N PHE A 106 4.73 -3.96 -12.57
CA PHE A 106 3.71 -2.93 -12.82
C PHE A 106 3.30 -2.82 -14.29
N ALA A 107 4.14 -3.25 -15.24
CA ALA A 107 3.80 -3.22 -16.67
C ALA A 107 2.61 -4.14 -17.01
N HIS A 108 2.29 -5.11 -16.16
CA HIS A 108 1.06 -5.89 -16.28
C HIS A 108 -0.21 -5.06 -16.09
N LEU A 109 -0.14 -3.89 -15.46
CA LEU A 109 -1.28 -2.98 -15.23
C LEU A 109 -1.33 -1.83 -16.25
N ASP A 110 -0.27 -1.59 -17.03
CA ASP A 110 -0.20 -0.51 -18.01
C ASP A 110 -1.34 -0.62 -19.03
N GLY A 111 -2.17 0.42 -19.12
CA GLY A 111 -3.35 0.45 -19.99
C GLY A 111 -4.50 -0.47 -19.55
N GLN A 112 -4.41 -1.13 -18.39
CA GLN A 112 -5.42 -2.04 -17.86
C GLN A 112 -6.13 -1.47 -16.62
N VAL A 113 -5.34 -0.99 -15.64
CA VAL A 113 -5.83 -0.38 -14.40
C VAL A 113 -4.88 0.77 -14.04
N PRO A 114 -5.37 1.98 -13.68
CA PRO A 114 -4.49 3.03 -13.20
C PRO A 114 -3.87 2.63 -11.86
N TYR A 115 -2.61 3.01 -11.66
CA TYR A 115 -1.91 2.85 -10.40
C TYR A 115 -1.22 4.15 -9.98
N ILE A 116 -1.15 4.40 -8.67
CA ILE A 116 -0.47 5.54 -8.07
C ILE A 116 0.52 5.01 -7.03
N LEU A 117 1.77 5.48 -7.14
CA LEU A 117 2.89 5.06 -6.31
C LEU A 117 3.40 6.27 -5.53
N CYS A 118 3.76 6.09 -4.26
CA CYS A 118 4.70 6.99 -3.58
C CYS A 118 6.10 6.38 -3.55
N THR A 119 7.10 7.16 -3.16
CA THR A 119 8.45 6.67 -2.89
C THR A 119 8.63 6.37 -1.41
N GLY A 120 9.43 5.34 -1.12
CA GLY A 120 9.89 5.00 0.22
C GLY A 120 11.35 5.33 0.46
N ASN A 121 11.88 5.02 1.65
CA ASN A 121 13.25 5.34 2.00
C ASN A 121 14.29 4.56 1.20
N HIS A 122 13.97 3.38 0.69
CA HIS A 122 14.88 2.57 -0.11
C HIS A 122 14.90 2.97 -1.59
N ASP A 123 13.93 3.76 -2.04
CA ASP A 123 13.86 4.31 -3.40
C ASP A 123 14.83 5.47 -3.64
N TYR A 124 15.56 5.89 -2.60
CA TYR A 124 16.48 7.02 -2.62
C TYR A 124 17.92 6.58 -2.41
N GLY A 125 18.86 7.49 -2.73
CA GLY A 125 20.29 7.34 -2.45
C GLY A 125 20.92 6.14 -3.15
N ILE A 126 21.82 5.43 -2.48
CA ILE A 126 22.47 4.21 -2.97
C ILE A 126 21.81 2.99 -2.37
N LYS A 127 21.72 2.92 -1.03
CA LYS A 127 21.10 1.80 -0.31
C LYS A 127 19.81 2.21 0.39
N ASN A 128 19.72 3.46 0.81
CA ASN A 128 18.51 4.06 1.35
C ASN A 128 18.59 5.58 1.22
N ALA A 129 17.72 6.32 1.91
CA ALA A 129 17.64 7.77 1.84
C ALA A 129 18.83 8.50 2.51
N GLU A 130 20.06 8.26 2.02
CA GLU A 130 21.24 9.06 2.37
C GLU A 130 21.19 10.46 1.70
N ASN A 131 20.42 10.58 0.62
CA ASN A 131 20.09 11.82 -0.08
C ASN A 131 18.74 11.64 -0.81
N ARG A 132 18.22 12.69 -1.45
CA ARG A 132 16.92 12.66 -2.15
C ARG A 132 16.99 12.33 -3.64
N TYR A 133 18.07 11.73 -4.14
CA TYR A 133 18.13 11.28 -5.53
C TYR A 133 17.44 9.91 -5.68
N SER A 134 16.53 9.78 -6.64
CA SER A 134 15.81 8.54 -6.94
C SER A 134 15.86 8.22 -8.44
N GLN A 135 15.91 6.94 -8.79
CA GLN A 135 15.68 6.47 -10.16
C GLN A 135 14.18 6.39 -10.51
N PHE A 136 13.28 6.66 -9.57
CA PHE A 136 11.84 6.51 -9.74
C PHE A 136 11.29 7.11 -11.04
N GLN A 137 11.63 8.37 -11.36
CA GLN A 137 11.17 9.03 -12.59
C GLN A 137 11.57 8.28 -13.87
N ARG A 138 12.75 7.63 -13.88
CA ARG A 138 13.23 6.89 -15.05
C ARG A 138 12.36 5.68 -15.35
N TRP A 139 11.87 5.00 -14.31
CA TRP A 139 11.12 3.75 -14.43
C TRP A 139 9.61 3.95 -14.42
N PHE A 140 9.14 5.04 -13.82
CA PHE A 140 7.74 5.42 -13.73
C PHE A 140 7.52 6.86 -14.23
N PRO A 141 7.77 7.14 -15.52
CA PRO A 141 7.45 8.44 -16.08
C PRO A 141 5.93 8.62 -16.23
N PRO A 142 5.40 9.87 -16.18
CA PRO A 142 3.95 10.15 -16.27
C PRO A 142 3.21 9.48 -17.42
N GLU A 143 3.84 9.41 -18.59
CA GLU A 143 3.26 8.88 -19.82
C GLU A 143 3.19 7.34 -19.88
N ARG A 144 3.85 6.64 -18.95
CA ARG A 144 3.99 5.19 -18.96
C ARG A 144 2.64 4.47 -18.98
N ASN A 145 1.79 4.77 -18.01
CA ASN A 145 0.44 4.22 -17.93
C ASN A 145 -0.56 5.28 -18.38
N PRO A 146 -1.18 5.16 -19.58
CA PRO A 146 -2.09 6.18 -20.08
C PRO A 146 -3.31 6.38 -19.18
N LEU A 147 -3.74 5.34 -18.44
CA LEU A 147 -4.84 5.46 -17.49
C LEU A 147 -4.45 6.31 -16.30
N THR A 148 -3.28 6.07 -15.69
CA THR A 148 -2.75 6.94 -14.62
C THR A 148 -2.55 8.37 -15.10
N ASN A 149 -1.95 8.55 -16.28
CA ASN A 149 -1.72 9.87 -16.88
C ASN A 149 -3.03 10.66 -17.05
N SER A 150 -4.12 9.99 -17.45
CA SER A 150 -5.43 10.64 -17.60
C SER A 150 -6.02 11.18 -16.29
N LEU A 151 -5.61 10.61 -15.15
CA LEU A 151 -6.03 11.05 -13.82
C LEU A 151 -5.18 12.20 -13.28
N LEU A 152 -3.95 12.38 -13.79
CA LEU A 152 -2.98 13.34 -13.29
C LEU A 152 -3.50 14.78 -13.44
N LYS A 153 -3.43 15.54 -12.35
CA LYS A 153 -3.86 16.96 -12.29
C LYS A 153 -2.72 17.91 -12.07
N ALA A 154 -1.75 17.54 -11.25
CA ALA A 154 -0.60 18.36 -10.98
C ALA A 154 0.58 17.50 -10.49
N MET A 155 1.79 17.99 -10.76
CA MET A 155 3.03 17.52 -10.13
C MET A 155 3.73 18.74 -9.54
N THR A 156 4.47 18.54 -8.44
CA THR A 156 5.40 19.54 -7.92
C THR A 156 6.83 19.00 -7.96
N ALA A 157 7.78 19.92 -7.82
CA ALA A 157 9.19 19.61 -7.96
C ALA A 157 9.66 18.60 -6.89
N ASN A 158 10.37 17.57 -7.33
CA ASN A 158 11.20 16.73 -6.48
C ASN A 158 12.41 17.51 -5.95
N ALA A 159 13.31 16.85 -5.22
CA ALA A 159 14.47 17.49 -4.61
C ALA A 159 15.49 18.03 -5.61
N GLN A 160 15.42 17.61 -6.88
CA GLN A 160 16.25 18.10 -7.98
C GLN A 160 15.57 19.25 -8.75
N GLY A 161 14.41 19.74 -8.30
CA GLY A 161 13.69 20.84 -8.95
C GLY A 161 12.83 20.41 -10.14
N ILE A 162 12.64 19.10 -10.36
CA ILE A 162 11.93 18.55 -11.52
C ILE A 162 10.54 18.09 -11.07
N PRO A 163 9.44 18.52 -11.72
CA PRO A 163 8.12 17.95 -11.44
C PRO A 163 8.06 16.47 -11.85
N THR A 164 7.80 15.58 -10.89
CA THR A 164 7.75 14.13 -11.12
C THR A 164 6.56 13.50 -10.39
N LEU A 165 6.27 12.21 -10.67
CA LEU A 165 5.21 11.49 -9.95
C LEU A 165 5.56 11.19 -8.48
N GLU A 166 6.79 11.49 -8.02
CA GLU A 166 7.14 11.41 -6.59
C GLU A 166 6.25 12.31 -5.74
N ASN A 167 5.80 13.44 -6.32
CA ASN A 167 4.92 14.41 -5.68
C ASN A 167 3.83 14.84 -6.66
N ALA A 168 2.72 14.09 -6.67
CA ALA A 168 1.67 14.23 -7.68
C ALA A 168 0.26 14.19 -7.08
N CYS A 169 -0.66 14.87 -7.78
CA CYS A 169 -2.08 14.90 -7.45
C CYS A 169 -2.90 14.37 -8.62
N TYR A 170 -3.87 13.52 -8.31
CA TYR A 170 -4.72 12.85 -9.27
C TYR A 170 -6.19 13.08 -8.91
N SER A 171 -7.05 13.19 -9.92
CA SER A 171 -8.50 13.18 -9.71
C SER A 171 -9.12 11.97 -10.39
N PHE A 172 -9.81 11.17 -9.59
CA PHE A 172 -10.51 9.96 -10.02
C PHE A 172 -11.99 10.11 -9.71
N THR A 173 -12.86 9.76 -10.66
CA THR A 173 -14.30 9.68 -10.42
C THR A 173 -14.69 8.22 -10.45
N ASP A 174 -15.26 7.74 -9.35
CA ASP A 174 -15.65 6.34 -9.24
C ASP A 174 -16.94 6.02 -10.02
N PRO A 175 -17.31 4.74 -10.19
CA PRO A 175 -18.52 4.35 -10.92
C PRO A 175 -19.84 4.90 -10.36
N HIS A 176 -19.83 5.44 -9.13
CA HIS A 176 -20.98 6.09 -8.50
C HIS A 176 -20.97 7.62 -8.65
N GLY A 177 -19.99 8.17 -9.37
CA GLY A 177 -19.84 9.61 -9.58
C GLY A 177 -19.16 10.34 -8.42
N GLN A 178 -18.67 9.64 -7.40
CA GLN A 178 -17.93 10.29 -6.32
C GLN A 178 -16.53 10.66 -6.80
N LYS A 179 -16.15 11.91 -6.53
CA LYS A 179 -14.85 12.44 -6.93
C LYS A 179 -13.84 12.23 -5.82
N ARG A 180 -12.65 11.77 -6.18
CA ARG A 180 -11.52 11.55 -5.27
C ARG A 180 -10.35 12.41 -5.70
N LEU A 181 -9.68 13.01 -4.74
CA LEU A 181 -8.44 13.76 -4.95
C LEU A 181 -7.32 13.03 -4.22
N ILE A 182 -6.39 12.44 -4.97
CA ILE A 182 -5.38 11.54 -4.42
C ILE A 182 -4.03 12.23 -4.52
N PHE A 183 -3.33 12.35 -3.41
CA PHE A 183 -1.98 12.90 -3.32
C PHE A 183 -1.00 11.76 -3.11
N SER A 184 -0.04 11.60 -4.02
CA SER A 184 1.18 10.84 -3.75
C SER A 184 2.26 11.81 -3.31
N LEU A 185 2.80 11.60 -2.12
CA LEU A 185 3.85 12.42 -1.54
C LEU A 185 5.11 11.58 -1.32
N GLU A 186 6.27 12.18 -1.59
CA GLU A 186 7.58 11.55 -1.40
C GLU A 186 7.81 11.05 0.03
N PHE A 187 8.74 10.11 0.21
CA PHE A 187 9.23 9.75 1.54
C PHE A 187 9.68 10.99 2.32
N LEU A 188 9.13 11.15 3.51
CA LEU A 188 9.33 12.31 4.40
C LEU A 188 9.14 13.62 3.63
N PRO A 189 7.89 13.95 3.25
CA PRO A 189 7.59 15.07 2.39
C PRO A 189 8.27 16.34 2.88
N ARG A 190 8.94 17.05 1.98
CA ARG A 190 9.47 18.38 2.32
C ARG A 190 8.34 19.36 2.58
N LYS A 191 8.61 20.40 3.35
CA LYS A 191 7.60 21.40 3.71
C LYS A 191 6.93 22.02 2.48
N GLU A 192 7.69 22.34 1.44
CA GLU A 192 7.15 22.91 0.21
C GLU A 192 6.20 21.97 -0.54
N VAL A 193 6.41 20.66 -0.45
CA VAL A 193 5.51 19.64 -1.00
C VAL A 193 4.22 19.59 -0.20
N VAL A 194 4.32 19.60 1.13
CA VAL A 194 3.15 19.62 2.04
C VAL A 194 2.33 20.89 1.85
N ASP A 195 2.98 22.05 1.77
CA ASP A 195 2.34 23.34 1.51
C ASP A 195 1.63 23.34 0.14
N TRP A 196 2.25 22.75 -0.88
CA TRP A 196 1.66 22.59 -2.22
C TRP A 196 0.40 21.70 -2.18
N ALA A 197 0.49 20.55 -1.53
CA ALA A 197 -0.63 19.62 -1.39
C ALA A 197 -1.79 20.27 -0.62
N GLY A 198 -1.51 20.99 0.47
CA GLY A 198 -2.51 21.70 1.26
C GLY A 198 -3.21 22.81 0.47
N LYS A 199 -2.47 23.58 -0.34
CA LYS A 199 -3.06 24.58 -1.24
C LYS A 199 -3.99 23.96 -2.27
N LEU A 200 -3.59 22.84 -2.87
CA LEU A 200 -4.40 22.16 -3.86
C LEU A 200 -5.64 21.50 -3.24
N ALA A 201 -5.50 20.88 -2.07
CA ALA A 201 -6.64 20.33 -1.32
C ALA A 201 -7.66 21.42 -0.91
N ALA A 202 -7.21 22.65 -0.67
CA ALA A 202 -8.06 23.79 -0.34
C ALA A 202 -8.64 24.52 -1.56
N ASP A 203 -8.29 24.12 -2.79
CA ASP A 203 -8.82 24.74 -4.01
C ASP A 203 -10.36 24.52 -4.09
N PRO A 204 -11.16 25.58 -4.31
CA PRO A 204 -12.61 25.46 -4.45
C PRO A 204 -13.06 24.46 -5.53
N GLY A 205 -12.26 24.24 -6.57
CA GLY A 205 -12.52 23.26 -7.63
C GLY A 205 -12.48 21.80 -7.14
N TYR A 206 -11.90 21.55 -5.95
CA TYR A 206 -11.85 20.24 -5.31
C TYR A 206 -12.64 20.15 -4.00
N ALA A 207 -13.53 21.12 -3.74
CA ALA A 207 -14.33 21.15 -2.53
C ALA A 207 -15.26 19.92 -2.38
N ASP A 208 -15.73 19.36 -3.50
CA ASP A 208 -16.62 18.19 -3.55
C ASP A 208 -15.86 16.84 -3.64
N HIS A 209 -14.54 16.86 -3.58
CA HIS A 209 -13.74 15.63 -3.63
C HIS A 209 -13.56 15.03 -2.23
N THR A 210 -13.51 13.71 -2.15
CA THR A 210 -12.95 13.01 -0.98
C THR A 210 -11.46 12.80 -1.19
N GLY A 211 -10.66 13.37 -0.31
CA GLY A 211 -9.21 13.39 -0.41
C GLY A 211 -8.53 12.16 0.19
N ILE A 212 -7.49 11.67 -0.47
CA ILE A 212 -6.65 10.54 -0.06
C ILE A 212 -5.19 10.98 -0.10
N VAL A 213 -4.44 10.73 0.97
CA VAL A 213 -2.98 10.93 1.00
C VAL A 213 -2.29 9.57 1.00
N LEU A 214 -1.39 9.38 0.05
CA LEU A 214 -0.46 8.25 -0.03
C LEU A 214 0.94 8.78 0.26
N THR A 215 1.56 8.29 1.32
CA THR A 215 2.94 8.59 1.72
C THR A 215 3.57 7.36 2.33
N HIS A 216 4.88 7.30 2.46
CA HIS A 216 5.53 6.08 2.89
C HIS A 216 5.58 5.91 4.41
N SER A 217 6.28 6.79 5.14
CA SER A 217 6.34 6.74 6.62
C SER A 217 5.33 7.69 7.25
N TYR A 218 4.46 7.15 8.12
CA TYR A 218 3.49 7.95 8.87
C TYR A 218 3.01 7.28 10.16
N LEU A 219 2.57 6.01 10.10
CA LEU A 219 1.93 5.31 11.23
C LEU A 219 2.78 4.13 11.71
N ARG A 220 2.84 3.90 13.02
CA ARG A 220 3.39 2.68 13.62
C ARG A 220 2.40 1.50 13.50
N SER A 221 2.90 0.29 13.69
CA SER A 221 2.06 -0.91 13.67
C SER A 221 1.09 -1.01 14.84
N SER A 222 0.15 -1.95 14.75
CA SER A 222 -0.82 -2.24 15.80
C SER A 222 -0.17 -2.64 17.12
N LEU A 223 1.03 -3.25 17.09
CA LEU A 223 1.84 -3.58 18.27
C LEU A 223 2.38 -2.33 19.01
N LYS A 224 2.34 -1.18 18.34
CA LYS A 224 2.81 0.12 18.83
C LYS A 224 1.67 1.13 18.90
N ASN A 225 0.45 0.63 19.17
CA ASN A 225 -0.77 1.41 19.38
C ASN A 225 -1.17 2.31 18.21
N ASN A 226 -0.70 2.03 16.99
CA ASN A 226 -0.98 2.86 15.81
C ASN A 226 -0.60 4.34 16.05
N GLU A 227 0.51 4.61 16.75
CA GLU A 227 0.95 6.00 16.95
C GLU A 227 1.60 6.57 15.70
N PRO A 228 1.46 7.89 15.40
CA PRO A 228 2.22 8.51 14.33
C PRO A 228 3.72 8.45 14.60
N ILE A 229 4.50 8.36 13.52
CA ILE A 229 5.96 8.36 13.56
C ILE A 229 6.44 9.81 13.51
N ASP A 230 6.84 10.35 14.67
CA ASP A 230 7.25 11.75 14.80
C ASP A 230 8.75 11.99 14.58
N ALA A 231 9.51 10.94 14.32
CA ALA A 231 10.93 11.04 14.04
C ALA A 231 11.40 9.87 13.18
N GLU A 232 12.21 10.20 12.18
CA GLU A 232 12.96 9.25 11.37
C GLU A 232 14.44 9.64 11.39
N SER A 233 15.32 8.64 11.29
CA SER A 233 16.77 8.82 11.44
C SER A 233 17.51 8.84 10.11
N TYR A 234 16.99 9.56 9.11
CA TYR A 234 17.65 9.74 7.81
C TYR A 234 18.32 11.12 7.71
N PRO A 235 19.51 11.22 7.10
CA PRO A 235 20.26 12.46 6.94
C PRO A 235 19.69 13.36 5.83
N LEU A 236 18.37 13.44 5.73
CA LEU A 236 17.67 14.33 4.81
C LEU A 236 17.48 15.70 5.48
N GLY A 237 17.37 16.76 4.69
CA GLY A 237 17.12 18.12 5.19
C GLY A 237 15.73 18.28 5.82
N THR A 238 14.91 19.20 5.32
CA THR A 238 13.55 19.37 5.82
C THR A 238 12.72 18.09 5.61
N GLN A 239 12.05 17.65 6.67
CA GLN A 239 11.21 16.45 6.73
C GLN A 239 9.92 16.81 7.48
N THR A 240 8.77 16.42 6.96
CA THR A 240 7.48 16.55 7.66
C THR A 240 6.96 15.15 8.01
N VAL A 241 6.97 14.82 9.30
CA VAL A 241 6.73 13.48 9.84
C VAL A 241 5.46 13.45 10.70
N GLY A 242 4.82 12.28 10.81
CA GLY A 242 3.77 11.96 11.78
C GLY A 242 2.82 13.10 12.12
N ARG A 243 2.87 13.56 13.39
CA ARG A 243 1.99 14.62 13.91
C ARG A 243 2.19 15.97 13.24
N GLU A 244 3.38 16.29 12.73
CA GLU A 244 3.59 17.52 11.97
C GLU A 244 2.88 17.45 10.60
N LEU A 245 2.93 16.30 9.91
CA LEU A 245 2.16 16.09 8.68
C LEU A 245 0.65 16.17 8.95
N TRP A 246 0.20 15.57 10.05
CA TRP A 246 -1.18 15.69 10.50
C TRP A 246 -1.59 17.16 10.69
N LYS A 247 -0.83 17.91 11.49
CA LYS A 247 -1.12 19.30 11.84
C LYS A 247 -1.10 20.24 10.64
N THR A 248 -0.22 20.00 9.68
CA THR A 248 0.01 20.91 8.55
C THR A 248 -0.81 20.59 7.32
N LEU A 249 -1.25 19.33 7.14
CA LEU A 249 -2.00 18.88 5.97
C LEU A 249 -3.36 18.27 6.31
N LEU A 250 -3.39 17.19 7.08
CA LEU A 250 -4.61 16.39 7.26
C LEU A 250 -5.66 17.11 8.12
N ALA A 251 -5.25 17.60 9.28
CA ALA A 251 -6.12 18.28 10.23
C ALA A 251 -6.79 19.54 9.64
N PRO A 252 -6.09 20.46 8.94
CA PRO A 252 -6.74 21.64 8.39
C PRO A 252 -7.58 21.36 7.12
N SER A 253 -7.35 20.25 6.43
CA SER A 253 -8.03 19.97 5.15
C SER A 253 -9.44 19.43 5.34
N ARG A 254 -10.43 20.10 4.76
CA ARG A 254 -11.86 19.76 4.92
C ARG A 254 -12.32 18.58 4.05
N ASN A 255 -11.50 18.19 3.07
CA ASN A 255 -11.79 17.12 2.12
C ASN A 255 -10.94 15.87 2.32
N LEU A 256 -9.75 15.94 2.93
CA LEU A 256 -8.92 14.76 3.20
C LEU A 256 -9.59 13.87 4.25
N GLN A 257 -9.80 12.59 3.91
CA GLN A 257 -10.49 11.62 4.77
C GLN A 257 -9.79 10.24 4.81
N LEU A 258 -8.75 10.04 4.01
CA LEU A 258 -7.90 8.85 4.09
C LEU A 258 -6.42 9.22 4.03
N LEU A 259 -5.62 8.51 4.81
CA LEU A 259 -4.17 8.41 4.65
C LEU A 259 -3.78 6.94 4.61
N ILE A 260 -2.96 6.57 3.62
CA ILE A 260 -2.43 5.22 3.44
C ILE A 260 -0.90 5.30 3.45
N CYS A 261 -0.26 4.42 4.21
CA CYS A 261 1.18 4.37 4.37
C CYS A 261 1.75 2.95 4.48
N GLY A 262 3.07 2.85 4.31
CA GLY A 262 3.87 1.61 4.36
C GLY A 262 4.97 1.73 5.41
N HIS A 263 6.22 1.41 5.05
CA HIS A 263 7.43 1.61 5.86
C HIS A 263 7.60 0.65 7.05
N VAL A 264 6.57 0.48 7.88
CA VAL A 264 6.71 -0.21 9.17
C VAL A 264 6.54 -1.72 9.07
N ALA A 265 7.52 -2.44 9.60
CA ALA A 265 7.52 -3.89 9.74
C ALA A 265 8.16 -4.30 11.08
N ASP A 266 7.44 -4.07 12.18
CA ASP A 266 7.94 -4.14 13.57
C ASP A 266 8.15 -5.58 14.11
N SER A 267 7.60 -6.60 13.45
CA SER A 267 7.73 -8.02 13.86
C SER A 267 7.63 -8.94 12.64
N GLU A 268 7.74 -10.26 12.83
CA GLU A 268 7.45 -11.26 11.79
C GLU A 268 5.95 -11.57 11.66
N GLY A 269 5.15 -11.25 12.68
CA GLY A 269 3.70 -11.46 12.66
C GLY A 269 2.96 -10.28 12.04
N HIS A 270 1.83 -10.56 11.38
CA HIS A 270 1.02 -9.57 10.65
C HIS A 270 0.70 -8.29 11.46
N GLU A 271 0.48 -8.40 12.77
CA GLU A 271 0.24 -7.24 13.65
C GLU A 271 1.37 -6.19 13.63
N GLY A 272 2.60 -6.60 13.33
CA GLY A 272 3.76 -5.72 13.17
C GLY A 272 3.84 -5.03 11.80
N HIS A 273 2.98 -5.40 10.85
CA HIS A 273 2.98 -4.94 9.46
C HIS A 273 1.80 -4.03 9.12
N VAL A 274 0.83 -3.93 10.04
CA VAL A 274 -0.42 -3.23 9.80
C VAL A 274 -0.79 -2.34 10.97
N GLY A 275 -1.54 -1.28 10.67
CA GLY A 275 -2.01 -0.36 11.67
C GLY A 275 -3.23 0.40 11.17
N TYR A 276 -4.10 0.77 12.08
CA TYR A 276 -5.32 1.51 11.77
C TYR A 276 -5.70 2.46 12.90
N ARG A 277 -6.02 3.70 12.55
CA ARG A 277 -6.63 4.67 13.46
C ARG A 277 -7.53 5.64 12.72
N GLU A 278 -8.39 6.31 13.48
CA GLU A 278 -9.23 7.39 12.99
C GLU A 278 -9.04 8.62 13.90
N ASP A 279 -8.91 9.78 13.28
CA ASP A 279 -8.91 11.08 13.96
C ASP A 279 -9.88 12.03 13.24
N ARG A 280 -10.22 13.16 13.87
CA ARG A 280 -11.12 14.17 13.29
C ARG A 280 -10.34 15.34 12.73
N ASN A 281 -10.63 15.72 11.49
CA ASN A 281 -10.10 16.98 10.95
C ASN A 281 -10.86 18.19 11.52
N ALA A 282 -10.41 19.41 11.19
CA ALA A 282 -10.99 20.67 11.64
C ALA A 282 -12.42 20.90 11.13
N ALA A 283 -12.87 20.17 10.10
CA ALA A 283 -14.25 20.17 9.63
C ALA A 283 -15.12 19.11 10.33
N GLY A 284 -14.58 18.39 11.32
CA GLY A 284 -15.27 17.33 12.04
C GLY A 284 -15.32 16.00 11.31
N LYS A 285 -14.81 15.87 10.08
CA LYS A 285 -14.87 14.63 9.31
C LYS A 285 -13.85 13.61 9.81
N THR A 286 -14.21 12.32 9.74
CA THR A 286 -13.27 11.22 9.96
C THR A 286 -12.13 11.22 8.94
N VAL A 287 -10.91 11.08 9.43
CA VAL A 287 -9.70 10.78 8.65
C VAL A 287 -9.18 9.41 9.05
N ALA A 288 -9.45 8.42 8.21
CA ALA A 288 -8.98 7.06 8.39
C ALA A 288 -7.51 6.95 7.98
N GLN A 289 -6.66 6.44 8.87
CA GLN A 289 -5.22 6.33 8.67
C GLN A 289 -4.85 4.85 8.74
N MET A 290 -4.28 4.33 7.65
CA MET A 290 -4.01 2.90 7.49
C MET A 290 -2.55 2.67 7.10
N LEU A 291 -1.89 1.83 7.87
CA LEU A 291 -0.58 1.24 7.55
C LEU A 291 -0.80 -0.15 6.95
N PHE A 292 -0.12 -0.43 5.84
CA PHE A 292 -0.04 -1.77 5.29
C PHE A 292 1.33 -2.02 4.63
N ASN A 293 2.16 -2.83 5.27
CA ASN A 293 3.47 -3.22 4.75
C ASN A 293 3.80 -4.68 5.10
N ALA A 294 3.27 -5.61 4.33
CA ALA A 294 3.45 -7.05 4.55
C ALA A 294 4.81 -7.61 4.10
N GLN A 295 5.81 -6.76 3.81
CA GLN A 295 7.04 -7.16 3.11
C GLN A 295 7.89 -8.24 3.82
N ARG A 296 7.77 -8.42 5.14
CA ARG A 296 8.55 -9.46 5.87
C ARG A 296 7.74 -10.71 6.19
N GLU A 297 6.46 -10.77 5.81
CA GLU A 297 5.73 -12.02 5.91
C GLU A 297 6.35 -13.06 4.97
N GLY A 298 6.17 -14.35 5.28
CA GLY A 298 6.78 -15.42 4.47
C GLY A 298 8.29 -15.58 4.65
N GLY A 299 8.84 -15.25 5.82
CA GLY A 299 10.20 -15.63 6.23
C GLY A 299 11.17 -14.48 6.51
N GLY A 300 10.67 -13.30 6.87
CA GLY A 300 11.52 -12.18 7.26
C GLY A 300 12.17 -11.47 6.07
N TRP A 301 13.28 -10.77 6.33
CA TRP A 301 14.02 -10.00 5.33
C TRP A 301 14.64 -10.83 4.19
N HIS A 302 14.71 -12.15 4.36
CA HIS A 302 15.31 -13.10 3.44
C HIS A 302 14.29 -14.19 3.03
N GLY A 303 13.01 -13.96 3.30
CA GLY A 303 11.92 -14.85 2.95
C GLY A 303 11.45 -14.68 1.50
N ASN A 304 10.20 -15.02 1.24
CA ASN A 304 9.61 -14.95 -0.11
C ASN A 304 9.14 -13.55 -0.55
N GLY A 305 9.30 -12.53 0.29
CA GLY A 305 8.96 -11.14 -0.04
C GLY A 305 7.67 -10.60 0.58
N GLY A 306 6.84 -11.42 1.23
CA GLY A 306 5.66 -10.93 1.94
C GLY A 306 4.39 -11.77 1.75
N ASP A 307 4.53 -13.07 1.41
CA ASP A 307 3.43 -14.02 1.20
C ASP A 307 2.34 -13.58 0.20
N GLY A 308 2.61 -12.58 -0.63
CA GLY A 308 1.67 -12.06 -1.62
C GLY A 308 0.49 -11.30 -1.04
N TRP A 309 0.56 -10.79 0.20
CA TRP A 309 -0.57 -10.08 0.80
C TRP A 309 -0.87 -8.74 0.12
N LEU A 310 -2.16 -8.47 -0.13
CA LEU A 310 -2.69 -7.17 -0.57
C LEU A 310 -3.94 -6.80 0.21
N ARG A 311 -4.30 -5.50 0.22
CA ARG A 311 -5.59 -5.04 0.76
C ARG A 311 -6.57 -4.75 -0.37
N LEU A 312 -7.79 -5.25 -0.21
CA LEU A 312 -8.95 -4.92 -1.03
C LEU A 312 -9.81 -3.91 -0.26
N LEU A 313 -9.92 -2.68 -0.76
CA LEU A 313 -10.79 -1.64 -0.24
C LEU A 313 -12.03 -1.58 -1.14
N GLU A 314 -13.08 -2.27 -0.75
CA GLU A 314 -14.35 -2.30 -1.46
C GLU A 314 -15.21 -1.10 -1.02
N PHE A 315 -15.46 -0.16 -1.93
CA PHE A 315 -16.31 0.99 -1.71
C PHE A 315 -17.76 0.62 -2.02
N LEU A 316 -18.65 0.81 -1.04
CA LEU A 316 -20.06 0.50 -1.18
C LEU A 316 -20.80 1.62 -1.97
N PRO A 317 -21.94 1.29 -2.61
CA PRO A 317 -22.72 2.26 -3.37
C PRO A 317 -23.36 3.37 -2.51
N ASP A 318 -23.28 3.28 -1.17
CA ASP A 318 -23.76 4.32 -0.25
C ASP A 318 -22.87 5.58 -0.22
N GLY A 319 -21.69 5.51 -0.83
CA GLY A 319 -20.75 6.61 -0.98
C GLY A 319 -19.97 7.02 0.26
N HIS A 320 -19.98 6.20 1.31
CA HIS A 320 -19.21 6.50 2.52
C HIS A 320 -18.64 5.27 3.23
N THR A 321 -19.16 4.06 2.95
CA THR A 321 -18.64 2.84 3.54
C THR A 321 -17.54 2.22 2.69
N ILE A 322 -16.43 1.86 3.33
CA ILE A 322 -15.34 1.07 2.75
C ILE A 322 -15.19 -0.21 3.54
N VAL A 323 -15.26 -1.36 2.87
CA VAL A 323 -14.96 -2.67 3.46
C VAL A 323 -13.51 -3.02 3.12
N VAL A 324 -12.67 -3.12 4.15
CA VAL A 324 -11.26 -3.52 4.02
C VAL A 324 -11.15 -5.03 4.20
N ARG A 325 -10.41 -5.71 3.33
CA ARG A 325 -10.06 -7.14 3.47
C ARG A 325 -8.61 -7.40 3.09
N THR A 326 -7.93 -8.32 3.79
CA THR A 326 -6.58 -8.82 3.42
C THR A 326 -6.67 -10.13 2.66
N PHE A 327 -6.02 -10.19 1.49
CA PHE A 327 -6.03 -11.37 0.61
C PHE A 327 -4.64 -11.65 0.05
N SER A 328 -4.30 -12.93 -0.16
CA SER A 328 -3.06 -13.35 -0.84
C SER A 328 -3.37 -14.08 -2.15
N PRO A 329 -3.07 -13.48 -3.32
CA PRO A 329 -3.08 -14.19 -4.59
C PRO A 329 -2.12 -15.38 -4.63
N LEU A 330 -1.00 -15.30 -3.89
CA LEU A 330 -0.01 -16.39 -3.82
C LEU A 330 -0.63 -17.65 -3.23
N PHE A 331 -1.24 -17.54 -2.05
CA PHE A 331 -1.91 -18.69 -1.44
C PHE A 331 -3.14 -19.14 -2.24
N ALA A 332 -3.87 -18.21 -2.85
CA ALA A 332 -5.03 -18.55 -3.68
C ALA A 332 -4.68 -19.31 -4.97
N ALA A 333 -3.43 -19.25 -5.45
CA ALA A 333 -3.04 -19.84 -6.72
C ALA A 333 -3.03 -21.38 -6.73
N SER A 334 -2.96 -22.02 -5.55
CA SER A 334 -2.91 -23.48 -5.43
C SER A 334 -4.02 -24.03 -4.54
N PRO A 335 -4.73 -25.10 -4.96
CA PRO A 335 -5.71 -25.79 -4.10
C PRO A 335 -5.14 -26.25 -2.76
N ALA A 336 -3.83 -26.51 -2.69
CA ALA A 336 -3.16 -26.91 -1.46
C ALA A 336 -3.03 -25.77 -0.44
N THR A 337 -3.06 -24.52 -0.88
CA THR A 337 -2.83 -23.33 -0.03
C THR A 337 -4.00 -22.36 -0.01
N GLN A 338 -4.99 -22.50 -0.90
CA GLN A 338 -6.08 -21.52 -1.05
C GLN A 338 -6.90 -21.29 0.24
N HIS A 339 -6.95 -22.28 1.14
CA HIS A 339 -7.58 -22.13 2.45
C HIS A 339 -6.87 -21.12 3.37
N LEU A 340 -5.63 -20.73 3.04
CA LEU A 340 -4.82 -19.70 3.72
C LEU A 340 -4.94 -18.32 3.06
N ALA A 341 -5.64 -18.20 1.93
CA ALA A 341 -5.63 -16.98 1.13
C ALA A 341 -6.34 -15.78 1.75
N TRP A 342 -7.13 -16.00 2.81
CA TRP A 342 -7.84 -14.95 3.54
C TRP A 342 -7.31 -14.81 4.95
N ARG A 343 -7.09 -13.57 5.37
CA ARG A 343 -6.99 -13.24 6.79
C ARG A 343 -8.31 -12.65 7.25
N MET A 344 -8.78 -13.07 8.43
CA MET A 344 -10.13 -12.78 8.91
C MET A 344 -10.17 -12.10 10.29
N ALA A 345 -8.99 -11.80 10.88
CA ALA A 345 -8.95 -11.10 12.16
C ALA A 345 -9.47 -9.65 12.02
N PRO A 346 -9.86 -8.98 13.11
CA PRO A 346 -10.35 -7.60 13.05
C PRO A 346 -9.38 -6.59 12.40
N ILE A 347 -8.07 -6.82 12.50
CA ILE A 347 -7.03 -6.02 11.83
C ILE A 347 -6.95 -6.28 10.32
N ASP A 348 -7.54 -7.38 9.85
CA ASP A 348 -7.54 -7.84 8.46
C ASP A 348 -8.84 -7.48 7.72
N SER A 349 -9.95 -7.51 8.45
CA SER A 349 -11.29 -7.29 7.90
C SER A 349 -12.11 -6.34 8.77
N PHE A 350 -12.26 -5.10 8.32
CA PHE A 350 -12.99 -4.06 9.03
C PHE A 350 -13.71 -3.10 8.07
N ARG A 351 -14.52 -2.20 8.63
CA ARG A 351 -15.24 -1.17 7.87
C ARG A 351 -14.78 0.22 8.27
N ILE A 352 -14.62 1.09 7.28
CA ILE A 352 -14.39 2.52 7.43
C ILE A 352 -15.68 3.24 7.04
N ASP A 353 -16.08 4.23 7.82
CA ASP A 353 -17.27 5.05 7.57
C ASP A 353 -16.87 6.52 7.44
N LEU A 354 -16.89 7.01 6.21
CA LEU A 354 -16.49 8.38 5.85
C LEU A 354 -17.60 9.42 6.05
N SER A 355 -18.81 9.01 6.43
CA SER A 355 -19.92 9.95 6.70
C SER A 355 -19.77 10.65 8.05
N LYS A 356 -18.99 10.04 8.93
CA LYS A 356 -18.88 10.38 10.34
C LYS A 356 -18.13 11.66 10.60
#